data_AF-A0A4R5U5Y3-F1
#
_entry.id   AF-A0A4R5U5Y3-F1
#
_cell.length_a   1.000
_cell.length_b   1.000
_cell.length_c   1.000
_cell.angle_alpha   90.00
_cell.angle_beta   90.00
_cell.angle_gamma   90.00
#
_symmetry.space_group_name_H-M   'P 1'
#
loop_
_entity.id
_entity.type
_entity.pdbx_description
1 polymer ?
#
loop_
_entity_poly.entity_id
_entity_poly.type
_entity_poly.pdbx_seq_one_letter_code
_entity_poly.pdbx_strand_id
1 'polypeptide(L)'
;EVALDYRHAASDQSVDGDGDPEVPANPIGVKRPPRNGGDRTDAVPAASIDSDIDDYSDPFGARLPQGLSPVPPFWRLRQRFAGTYDEEWVANRHPRLPADFDYRFYQSAHPDLIYPGYLRGDETAELARLTPGGGTLRFTLPGIQPLARYRWRDGREVTLRMNLDGLHIDLRTAPYTVDITWRSWLPICPNFLCIELSAEPLAAMLTSDLPRPALNGLKEEVV
;
A
#
# COMPACT_ATOMS: atom_id res chain seq x y z
N GLU A 1 -19.60 -8.87 -15.70
CA GLU A 1 -18.26 -8.59 -15.16
C GLU A 1 -18.33 -7.26 -14.43
N VAL A 2 -17.72 -7.15 -13.25
CA VAL A 2 -17.66 -5.90 -12.48
C VAL A 2 -16.24 -5.38 -12.58
N ALA A 3 -16.07 -4.14 -13.06
CA ALA A 3 -14.76 -3.51 -13.06
C ALA A 3 -14.32 -3.27 -11.60
N LEU A 4 -13.15 -3.78 -11.22
CA LEU A 4 -12.61 -3.67 -9.86
C LEU A 4 -12.01 -2.27 -9.62
N ASP A 5 -12.89 -1.29 -9.53
CA ASP A 5 -12.61 0.14 -9.43
C ASP A 5 -13.38 0.75 -8.26
N TYR A 6 -12.76 1.63 -7.48
CA TYR A 6 -13.40 2.25 -6.31
C TYR A 6 -14.67 3.05 -6.64
N ARG A 7 -14.90 3.44 -7.90
CA ARG A 7 -16.17 4.03 -8.36
C ARG A 7 -17.36 3.10 -8.24
N HIS A 8 -17.12 1.79 -8.19
CA HIS A 8 -18.12 0.75 -8.00
C HIS A 8 -18.20 0.27 -6.55
N ALA A 9 -17.27 0.71 -5.71
CA ALA A 9 -17.26 0.40 -4.30
C ALA A 9 -18.13 1.36 -3.49
N ALA A 10 -18.57 0.91 -2.32
CA ALA A 10 -19.29 1.77 -1.38
C ALA A 10 -18.42 2.97 -0.96
N SER A 11 -19.08 4.11 -0.79
CA SER A 11 -18.51 5.29 -0.15
C SER A 11 -18.94 5.35 1.31
N ASP A 12 -18.09 5.93 2.16
CA ASP A 12 -18.45 6.32 3.52
C ASP A 12 -19.26 7.64 3.57
N GLN A 13 -19.60 8.18 2.39
CA GLN A 13 -20.40 9.38 2.20
C GLN A 13 -21.84 9.08 1.80
N SER A 14 -22.71 10.04 2.07
CA SER A 14 -24.13 10.05 1.77
C SER A 14 -24.48 11.05 0.67
N VAL A 15 -25.62 10.83 0.02
CA VAL A 15 -26.11 11.72 -1.05
C VAL A 15 -26.46 13.11 -0.52
N ASP A 16 -27.00 13.19 0.70
CA ASP A 16 -27.38 14.40 1.41
C ASP A 16 -26.24 15.01 2.25
N GLY A 17 -25.12 14.30 2.41
CA GLY A 17 -23.96 14.74 3.18
C GLY A 17 -24.13 14.59 4.69
N ASP A 18 -25.25 14.03 5.16
CA ASP A 18 -25.55 13.87 6.58
C ASP A 18 -24.64 12.82 7.22
N GLY A 19 -23.84 13.22 8.22
CA GLY A 19 -22.91 12.33 8.90
C GLY A 19 -21.68 11.93 8.07
N ASP A 20 -21.41 12.63 6.96
CA ASP A 20 -20.20 12.42 6.18
C ASP A 20 -18.95 12.80 7.00
N PRO A 21 -17.86 12.03 6.91
CA PRO A 21 -16.60 12.43 7.51
C PRO A 21 -15.98 13.61 6.74
N GLU A 22 -15.23 14.45 7.46
CA GLU A 22 -14.49 15.59 6.88
C GLU A 22 -13.54 15.14 5.75
N VAL A 23 -12.85 14.02 5.96
CA VAL A 23 -12.03 13.35 4.95
C VAL A 23 -12.66 11.98 4.68
N PRO A 24 -13.18 11.74 3.46
CA PRO A 24 -13.78 10.46 3.11
C PRO A 24 -12.73 9.37 2.84
N ALA A 25 -13.09 8.14 3.15
CA ALA A 25 -12.35 6.93 2.83
C ALA A 25 -12.47 6.57 1.35
N ASN A 26 -13.59 6.90 0.68
CA ASN A 26 -13.75 6.76 -0.77
C ASN A 26 -14.65 7.88 -1.37
N PRO A 27 -14.07 9.04 -1.73
CA PRO A 27 -14.81 10.17 -2.31
C PRO A 27 -15.39 9.94 -3.71
N ILE A 28 -14.97 8.89 -4.42
CA ILE A 28 -15.41 8.61 -5.80
C ILE A 28 -16.37 7.43 -5.88
N GLY A 29 -16.67 6.80 -4.74
CA GLY A 29 -17.52 5.62 -4.64
C GLY A 29 -19.01 5.93 -4.68
N VAL A 30 -19.79 4.85 -4.57
CA VAL A 30 -21.24 4.89 -4.54
C VAL A 30 -21.70 5.38 -3.16
N LYS A 31 -22.31 6.57 -3.13
CA LYS A 31 -22.81 7.19 -1.91
C LYS A 31 -24.07 6.50 -1.38
N ARG A 32 -24.18 6.39 -0.07
CA ARG A 32 -25.36 5.80 0.59
C ARG A 32 -26.61 6.69 0.46
N PRO A 33 -27.81 6.10 0.42
CA PRO A 33 -29.05 6.85 0.36
C PRO A 33 -29.27 7.69 1.65
N PRO A 34 -30.06 8.79 1.56
CA PRO A 34 -30.40 9.60 2.71
C PRO A 34 -31.27 8.81 3.69
N ARG A 35 -30.99 8.90 5.00
CA ARG A 35 -31.72 8.14 6.03
C ARG A 35 -33.14 8.65 6.24
N ASN A 36 -33.32 9.96 6.19
CA ASN A 36 -34.60 10.60 6.46
C ASN A 36 -35.54 10.65 5.24
N GLY A 37 -35.17 9.96 4.16
CA GLY A 37 -35.88 10.04 2.88
C GLY A 37 -35.83 11.44 2.27
N GLY A 38 -36.38 11.55 1.07
CA GLY A 38 -36.66 12.82 0.40
C GLY A 38 -37.69 12.57 -0.69
N ASP A 39 -38.24 13.64 -1.30
CA ASP A 39 -39.14 13.55 -2.47
C ASP A 39 -38.46 12.95 -3.73
N ARG A 40 -37.28 12.35 -3.57
CA ARG A 40 -36.55 11.68 -4.64
C ARG A 40 -37.26 10.37 -4.98
N THR A 41 -37.94 10.37 -6.12
CA THR A 41 -38.46 9.18 -6.78
C THR A 41 -37.41 8.42 -7.59
N ASP A 42 -36.18 8.94 -7.66
CA ASP A 42 -35.10 8.34 -8.44
C ASP A 42 -34.50 7.13 -7.75
N ALA A 43 -34.21 6.09 -8.52
CA ALA A 43 -33.40 4.97 -8.04
C ALA A 43 -32.01 5.47 -7.60
N VAL A 44 -31.57 5.02 -6.41
CA VAL A 44 -30.20 5.24 -5.92
C VAL A 44 -29.35 4.02 -6.30
N PRO A 45 -28.16 4.21 -6.91
CA PRO A 45 -27.29 3.09 -7.24
C PRO A 45 -26.81 2.36 -5.98
N ALA A 46 -26.74 1.03 -6.05
CA ALA A 46 -26.08 0.21 -5.04
C ALA A 46 -24.63 -0.08 -5.45
N ALA A 47 -23.72 -0.13 -4.48
CA ALA A 47 -22.34 -0.55 -4.72
C ALA A 47 -22.31 -2.00 -5.21
N SER A 48 -21.43 -2.30 -6.16
CA SER A 48 -21.19 -3.66 -6.65
C SER A 48 -19.89 -4.27 -6.10
N ILE A 49 -19.10 -3.48 -5.38
CA ILE A 49 -17.93 -3.91 -4.63
C ILE A 49 -18.15 -3.51 -3.17
N ASP A 50 -18.23 -4.50 -2.30
CA ASP A 50 -18.50 -4.29 -0.89
C ASP A 50 -17.96 -5.48 -0.08
N SER A 51 -17.99 -5.35 1.24
CA SER A 51 -17.50 -6.33 2.20
C SER A 51 -18.50 -7.46 2.39
N ASP A 52 -18.07 -8.72 2.38
CA ASP A 52 -18.95 -9.87 2.64
C ASP A 52 -19.23 -10.09 4.14
N ILE A 53 -18.47 -9.43 5.01
CA ILE A 53 -18.62 -9.49 6.47
C ILE A 53 -19.46 -8.34 7.05
N ASP A 54 -19.81 -7.35 6.25
CA ASP A 54 -20.58 -6.20 6.68
C ASP A 54 -22.07 -6.56 6.87
N ASP A 55 -22.73 -5.99 7.88
CA ASP A 55 -24.17 -6.21 8.10
C ASP A 55 -25.01 -5.29 7.20
N TYR A 56 -25.68 -5.86 6.19
CA TYR A 56 -26.55 -5.15 5.24
C TYR A 56 -27.98 -4.90 5.72
N SER A 57 -28.30 -5.20 6.99
CA SER A 57 -29.63 -4.93 7.55
C SER A 57 -29.98 -3.44 7.58
N ASP A 58 -28.98 -2.56 7.73
CA ASP A 58 -29.12 -1.10 7.60
C ASP A 58 -28.61 -0.61 6.23
N PRO A 59 -29.51 -0.30 5.28
CA PRO A 59 -29.13 0.23 3.97
C PRO A 59 -28.61 1.68 4.02
N PHE A 60 -28.73 2.35 5.17
CA PHE A 60 -28.29 3.73 5.39
C PHE A 60 -26.96 3.82 6.14
N GLY A 61 -26.41 2.69 6.60
CA GLY A 61 -25.13 2.63 7.30
C GLY A 61 -23.95 3.00 6.39
N ALA A 62 -22.96 3.69 6.95
CA ALA A 62 -21.70 3.93 6.26
C ALA A 62 -20.90 2.62 6.13
N ARG A 63 -20.22 2.44 4.99
CA ARG A 63 -19.40 1.26 4.69
C ARG A 63 -17.96 1.66 4.46
N LEU A 64 -17.03 0.79 4.83
CA LEU A 64 -15.63 0.97 4.47
C LEU A 64 -15.43 0.49 3.02
N PRO A 65 -14.80 1.32 2.17
CA PRO A 65 -14.64 0.99 0.76
C PRO A 65 -13.73 -0.22 0.56
N GLN A 66 -14.23 -1.21 -0.16
CA GLN A 66 -13.44 -2.36 -0.60
C GLN A 66 -12.85 -2.12 -1.99
N GLY A 67 -11.63 -2.62 -2.23
CA GLY A 67 -11.01 -2.50 -3.53
C GLY A 67 -9.59 -3.06 -3.61
N LEU A 68 -9.14 -3.34 -4.83
CA LEU A 68 -7.79 -3.85 -5.13
C LEU A 68 -6.86 -2.78 -5.72
N SER A 69 -7.39 -1.59 -6.01
CA SER A 69 -6.61 -0.50 -6.59
C SER A 69 -5.84 0.30 -5.53
N PRO A 70 -4.75 0.98 -5.90
CA PRO A 70 -4.04 1.89 -4.99
C PRO A 70 -4.94 3.01 -4.45
N VAL A 71 -4.83 3.29 -3.16
CA VAL A 71 -5.52 4.35 -2.43
C VAL A 71 -4.71 5.64 -2.49
N PRO A 72 -5.30 6.78 -2.90
CA PRO A 72 -4.64 8.09 -2.88
C PRO A 72 -4.30 8.59 -1.46
N PRO A 73 -3.23 9.39 -1.28
CA PRO A 73 -2.76 9.82 0.04
C PRO A 73 -3.74 10.75 0.78
N PHE A 74 -4.63 11.43 0.05
CA PHE A 74 -5.63 12.34 0.62
C PHE A 74 -6.94 11.64 1.04
N TRP A 75 -7.07 10.34 0.81
CA TRP A 75 -8.20 9.55 1.33
C TRP A 75 -7.94 9.20 2.79
N ARG A 76 -9.00 9.10 3.60
CA ARG A 76 -8.91 8.87 5.05
C ARG A 76 -8.07 7.65 5.42
N LEU A 77 -8.14 6.60 4.60
CA LEU A 77 -7.36 5.36 4.77
C LEU A 77 -5.86 5.59 4.89
N ARG A 78 -5.33 6.63 4.24
CA ARG A 78 -3.91 7.02 4.28
C ARG A 78 -3.68 8.33 5.01
N GLN A 79 -4.53 9.33 4.78
CA GLN A 79 -4.40 10.68 5.34
C GLN A 79 -4.29 10.66 6.87
N ARG A 80 -5.01 9.75 7.55
CA ARG A 80 -4.96 9.61 9.02
C ARG A 80 -3.56 9.29 9.59
N PHE A 81 -2.63 8.85 8.74
CA PHE A 81 -1.26 8.51 9.11
C PHE A 81 -0.25 9.62 8.80
N ALA A 82 -0.69 10.73 8.20
CA ALA A 82 0.19 11.83 7.82
C ALA A 82 0.76 12.60 9.04
N GLY A 83 0.18 12.43 10.23
CA GLY A 83 0.52 13.20 11.42
C GLY A 83 0.02 14.65 11.36
N THR A 84 0.44 15.45 12.33
CA THR A 84 -0.07 16.82 12.55
C THR A 84 0.92 17.88 12.04
N TYR A 85 0.45 18.75 11.14
CA TYR A 85 1.22 19.85 10.54
C TYR A 85 0.67 21.22 11.00
N ASP A 86 0.88 21.56 12.27
CA ASP A 86 0.41 22.80 12.90
C ASP A 86 1.53 23.85 13.07
N GLU A 87 1.22 24.97 13.75
CA GLU A 87 2.17 26.05 14.00
C GLU A 87 3.40 25.61 14.81
N GLU A 88 3.22 24.64 15.73
CA GLU A 88 4.31 24.06 16.53
C GLU A 88 5.27 23.25 15.64
N TRP A 89 4.73 22.44 14.72
CA TRP A 89 5.54 21.77 13.71
C TRP A 89 6.31 22.78 12.85
N VAL A 90 5.68 23.86 12.40
CA VAL A 90 6.33 24.91 11.61
C VAL A 90 7.47 25.56 12.38
N ALA A 91 7.23 25.92 13.65
CA ALA A 91 8.21 26.62 14.47
C ALA A 91 9.42 25.76 14.85
N ASN A 92 9.19 24.47 15.16
CA ASN A 92 10.18 23.67 15.88
C ASN A 92 10.64 22.37 15.19
N ARG A 93 9.95 21.89 14.14
CA ARG A 93 10.26 20.58 13.51
C ARG A 93 10.46 20.63 12.00
N HIS A 94 9.86 21.59 11.30
CA HIS A 94 10.08 21.82 9.88
C HIS A 94 11.59 21.89 9.57
N PRO A 95 12.11 21.19 8.54
CA PRO A 95 11.39 20.47 7.47
C PRO A 95 11.23 18.96 7.71
N ARG A 96 11.41 18.45 8.94
CA ARG A 96 11.24 17.03 9.22
C ARG A 96 9.74 16.66 9.22
N LEU A 97 9.43 15.36 9.08
CA LEU A 97 8.06 14.84 9.25
C LEU A 97 7.46 15.26 10.61
N PRO A 98 6.14 15.17 10.84
CA PRO A 98 5.52 15.28 12.16
C PRO A 98 5.90 14.17 13.14
N ALA A 99 5.80 14.45 14.44
CA ALA A 99 6.24 13.51 15.48
C ALA A 99 5.37 12.26 15.58
N ASP A 100 4.10 12.45 15.25
CA ASP A 100 3.04 11.47 15.14
C ASP A 100 2.87 10.92 13.71
N PHE A 101 3.79 11.21 12.78
CA PHE A 101 3.76 10.62 11.45
C PHE A 101 3.92 9.09 11.54
N ASP A 102 3.01 8.37 10.90
CA ASP A 102 3.02 6.92 10.85
C ASP A 102 3.39 6.45 9.44
N TYR A 103 4.44 5.64 9.33
CA TYR A 103 4.94 5.12 8.05
C TYR A 103 3.92 4.29 7.27
N ARG A 104 2.83 3.84 7.90
CA ARG A 104 1.66 3.29 7.20
C ARG A 104 1.06 4.25 6.17
N PHE A 105 1.31 5.56 6.27
CA PHE A 105 0.98 6.55 5.24
C PHE A 105 1.50 6.17 3.84
N TYR A 106 2.67 5.52 3.77
CA TYR A 106 3.27 5.12 2.50
C TYR A 106 2.65 3.85 1.89
N GLN A 107 1.83 3.10 2.64
CA GLN A 107 1.08 1.98 2.09
C GLN A 107 -0.06 2.51 1.22
N SER A 108 -0.03 2.14 -0.07
CA SER A 108 -1.08 2.48 -1.02
C SER A 108 -2.14 1.38 -1.15
N ALA A 109 -1.88 0.17 -0.66
CA ALA A 109 -2.85 -0.92 -0.72
C ALA A 109 -4.00 -0.71 0.28
N HIS A 110 -5.15 -1.34 0.01
CA HIS A 110 -6.21 -1.50 1.02
C HIS A 110 -5.62 -2.19 2.26
N PRO A 111 -6.04 -1.86 3.51
CA PRO A 111 -5.47 -2.45 4.72
C PRO A 111 -5.38 -3.97 4.72
N ASP A 112 -6.39 -4.65 4.16
CA ASP A 112 -6.45 -6.11 4.09
C ASP A 112 -5.50 -6.73 3.05
N LEU A 113 -4.89 -5.90 2.20
CA LEU A 113 -3.91 -6.28 1.19
C LEU A 113 -2.47 -5.93 1.62
N ILE A 114 -2.27 -5.46 2.85
CA ILE A 114 -0.94 -5.18 3.38
C ILE A 114 -0.34 -6.49 3.91
N TYR A 115 0.75 -6.93 3.26
CA TYR A 115 1.49 -8.08 3.72
C TYR A 115 2.16 -7.81 5.08
N PRO A 116 2.11 -8.75 6.04
CA PRO A 116 2.75 -8.57 7.34
C PRO A 116 4.28 -8.69 7.22
N GLY A 117 4.95 -7.56 7.06
CA GLY A 117 6.42 -7.48 6.94
C GLY A 117 6.87 -7.34 5.48
N TYR A 118 7.99 -7.98 5.16
CA TYR A 118 8.54 -7.98 3.80
C TYR A 118 8.28 -9.32 3.12
N LEU A 119 8.06 -9.29 1.81
CA LEU A 119 8.03 -10.50 1.00
C LEU A 119 9.44 -11.09 0.92
N ARG A 120 9.52 -12.41 0.81
CA ARG A 120 10.74 -13.18 0.65
C ARG A 120 11.27 -13.11 -0.78
N GLY A 121 10.37 -13.04 -1.77
CA GLY A 121 10.68 -12.87 -3.19
C GLY A 121 10.56 -14.13 -4.05
N ASP A 122 10.02 -15.22 -3.50
CA ASP A 122 9.74 -16.49 -4.19
C ASP A 122 8.35 -17.06 -3.85
N GLU A 123 7.47 -16.21 -3.30
CA GLU A 123 6.08 -16.57 -3.03
C GLU A 123 5.36 -16.96 -4.31
N THR A 124 4.43 -17.92 -4.19
CA THR A 124 3.44 -18.19 -5.21
C THR A 124 2.20 -17.35 -4.95
N ALA A 125 1.83 -16.51 -5.91
CA ALA A 125 0.61 -15.72 -5.88
C ALA A 125 -0.50 -16.43 -6.68
N GLU A 126 -1.71 -16.44 -6.12
CA GLU A 126 -2.92 -16.94 -6.77
C GLU A 126 -4.00 -15.86 -6.77
N LEU A 127 -4.54 -15.58 -7.96
CA LEU A 127 -5.58 -14.59 -8.20
C LEU A 127 -6.80 -15.32 -8.78
N ALA A 128 -7.76 -15.64 -7.92
CA ALA A 128 -8.97 -16.37 -8.31
C ALA A 128 -10.08 -15.41 -8.76
N ARG A 129 -10.64 -15.66 -9.95
CA ARG A 129 -11.75 -14.90 -10.54
C ARG A 129 -11.45 -13.42 -10.80
N LEU A 130 -10.17 -13.06 -10.98
CA LEU A 130 -9.72 -11.70 -11.25
C LEU A 130 -9.37 -11.44 -12.73
N THR A 131 -9.57 -12.44 -13.60
CA THR A 131 -9.38 -12.32 -15.05
C THR A 131 -10.71 -12.44 -15.80
N PRO A 132 -10.83 -11.89 -17.03
CA PRO A 132 -12.02 -12.08 -17.85
C PRO A 132 -12.38 -13.56 -18.00
N GLY A 133 -13.65 -13.89 -17.76
CA GLY A 133 -14.12 -15.28 -17.72
C GLY A 133 -14.00 -15.97 -16.36
N GLY A 134 -13.45 -15.31 -15.34
CA GLY A 134 -13.44 -15.78 -13.95
C GLY A 134 -12.42 -16.89 -13.66
N GLY A 135 -11.35 -16.98 -14.44
CA GLY A 135 -10.30 -17.98 -14.24
C GLY A 135 -9.41 -17.71 -13.02
N THR A 136 -8.51 -18.65 -12.75
CA THR A 136 -7.45 -18.49 -11.74
C THR A 136 -6.12 -18.23 -12.43
N LEU A 137 -5.48 -17.11 -12.08
CA LEU A 137 -4.11 -16.80 -12.49
C LEU A 137 -3.15 -17.18 -11.36
N ARG A 138 -2.08 -17.91 -11.69
CA ARG A 138 -1.01 -18.28 -10.76
C ARG A 138 0.35 -17.90 -11.33
N PHE A 139 1.21 -17.36 -10.48
CA PHE A 139 2.61 -17.13 -10.81
C PHE A 139 3.48 -17.20 -9.55
N THR A 140 4.78 -17.39 -9.74
CA THR A 140 5.77 -17.42 -8.65
C THR A 140 6.71 -16.24 -8.84
N LEU A 141 7.04 -15.57 -7.75
CA LEU A 141 8.03 -14.50 -7.75
C LEU A 141 9.42 -15.04 -8.13
N PRO A 142 10.29 -14.22 -8.74
CA PRO A 142 11.48 -14.71 -9.45
C PRO A 142 12.57 -15.33 -8.58
N GLY A 143 12.45 -15.30 -7.25
CA GLY A 143 13.44 -15.87 -6.33
C GLY A 143 14.79 -15.17 -6.44
N ILE A 144 14.79 -13.84 -6.55
CA ILE A 144 16.01 -13.02 -6.58
C ILE A 144 16.14 -12.17 -5.31
N GLN A 145 17.37 -11.92 -4.90
CA GLN A 145 17.71 -10.98 -3.84
C GLN A 145 18.63 -9.89 -4.40
N PRO A 146 18.10 -8.69 -4.66
CA PRO A 146 18.93 -7.52 -4.90
C PRO A 146 19.76 -7.17 -3.67
N LEU A 147 21.03 -6.85 -3.91
CA LEU A 147 21.99 -6.37 -2.94
C LEU A 147 22.40 -4.94 -3.29
N ALA A 148 22.66 -4.13 -2.27
CA ALA A 148 23.21 -2.81 -2.44
C ALA A 148 24.54 -2.70 -1.69
N ARG A 149 25.61 -2.41 -2.42
CA ARG A 149 26.94 -2.12 -1.86
C ARG A 149 27.17 -0.62 -1.85
N TYR A 150 27.18 -0.04 -0.65
CA TYR A 150 27.47 1.36 -0.40
C TYR A 150 28.96 1.55 -0.21
N ARG A 151 29.55 2.56 -0.86
CA ARG A 151 30.98 2.85 -0.78
C ARG A 151 31.23 4.31 -0.44
N TRP A 152 32.32 4.57 0.29
CA TRP A 152 32.78 5.91 0.66
C TRP A 152 34.22 6.15 0.20
N ARG A 153 34.58 7.42 0.02
CA ARG A 153 35.92 7.87 -0.40
C ARG A 153 37.03 7.54 0.60
N ASP A 154 36.67 7.29 1.86
CA ASP A 154 37.58 6.91 2.95
C ASP A 154 37.81 5.38 3.04
N GLY A 155 37.26 4.61 2.09
CA GLY A 155 37.48 3.16 2.00
C GLY A 155 36.47 2.31 2.77
N ARG A 156 35.51 2.91 3.49
CA ARG A 156 34.40 2.16 4.08
C ARG A 156 33.51 1.58 3.00
N GLU A 157 33.02 0.36 3.23
CA GLU A 157 32.05 -0.33 2.38
C GLU A 157 31.04 -1.08 3.25
N VAL A 158 29.79 -1.08 2.83
CA VAL A 158 28.71 -1.85 3.46
C VAL A 158 27.86 -2.48 2.38
N THR A 159 27.71 -3.80 2.42
CA THR A 159 26.77 -4.53 1.55
C THR A 159 25.58 -4.97 2.39
N LEU A 160 24.37 -4.84 1.85
CA LEU A 160 23.15 -5.25 2.51
C LEU A 160 22.19 -5.93 1.53
N ARG A 161 21.23 -6.67 2.09
CA ARG A 161 20.06 -7.22 1.39
C ARG A 161 18.96 -6.17 1.34
N MET A 162 18.43 -5.91 0.15
CA MET A 162 17.30 -4.99 -0.01
C MET A 162 15.98 -5.69 0.42
N ASN A 163 15.04 -4.93 0.97
CA ASN A 163 13.75 -5.47 1.42
C ASN A 163 12.74 -5.44 0.28
N LEU A 164 12.10 -6.58 -0.01
CA LEU A 164 10.98 -6.64 -0.96
C LEU A 164 9.73 -6.16 -0.24
N ASP A 165 9.26 -4.97 -0.58
CA ASP A 165 8.20 -4.29 0.15
C ASP A 165 7.09 -3.73 -0.76
N GLY A 166 7.17 -4.02 -2.06
CA GLY A 166 6.14 -3.65 -3.02
C GLY A 166 5.91 -4.77 -4.04
N LEU A 167 4.65 -5.15 -4.19
CA LEU A 167 4.17 -6.03 -5.26
C LEU A 167 2.92 -5.38 -5.85
N HIS A 168 2.98 -5.02 -7.14
CA HIS A 168 1.86 -4.44 -7.86
C HIS A 168 1.52 -5.32 -9.06
N ILE A 169 0.26 -5.72 -9.18
CA ILE A 169 -0.22 -6.63 -10.21
C ILE A 169 -1.23 -5.88 -11.06
N ASP A 170 -0.90 -5.63 -12.33
CA ASP A 170 -1.78 -4.95 -13.27
C ASP A 170 -2.43 -5.98 -14.21
N LEU A 171 -3.73 -6.17 -14.02
CA LEU A 171 -4.57 -7.07 -14.82
C LEU A 171 -5.42 -6.34 -15.86
N ARG A 172 -5.25 -5.02 -16.04
CA ARG A 172 -6.16 -4.20 -16.86
C ARG A 172 -6.04 -4.49 -18.36
N THR A 173 -4.86 -4.88 -18.83
CA THR A 173 -4.62 -5.14 -20.25
C THR A 173 -3.61 -6.27 -20.39
N ALA A 174 -3.88 -7.23 -21.28
CA ALA A 174 -2.94 -8.29 -21.59
C ALA A 174 -1.82 -7.77 -22.51
N PRO A 175 -0.54 -8.17 -22.31
CA PRO A 175 -0.07 -9.07 -21.26
C PRO A 175 -0.11 -8.42 -19.87
N TYR A 176 -0.56 -9.18 -18.87
CA TYR A 176 -0.57 -8.73 -17.48
C TYR A 176 0.86 -8.50 -16.97
N THR A 177 1.02 -7.50 -16.11
CA THR A 177 2.34 -7.12 -15.59
C THR A 177 2.38 -7.23 -14.07
N VAL A 178 3.56 -7.56 -13.56
CA VAL A 178 3.85 -7.60 -12.13
C VAL A 178 5.07 -6.74 -11.87
N ASP A 179 4.89 -5.64 -11.14
CA ASP A 179 5.98 -4.77 -10.71
C ASP A 179 6.39 -5.17 -9.29
N ILE A 180 7.70 -5.40 -9.10
CA ILE A 180 8.27 -5.78 -7.81
C ILE A 180 9.26 -4.70 -7.39
N THR A 181 9.11 -4.20 -6.16
CA THR A 181 9.98 -3.17 -5.61
C THR A 181 10.79 -3.72 -4.45
N TRP A 182 12.11 -3.54 -4.54
CA TRP A 182 13.01 -3.69 -3.41
C TRP A 182 13.49 -2.31 -2.95
N ARG A 183 13.48 -2.07 -1.65
CA ARG A 183 13.95 -0.81 -1.06
C ARG A 183 15.09 -1.05 -0.09
N SER A 184 16.00 -0.08 -0.09
CA SER A 184 17.05 0.05 0.91
C SER A 184 17.36 1.50 1.14
N TRP A 185 17.88 1.79 2.33
CA TRP A 185 18.40 3.09 2.67
C TRP A 185 19.52 2.96 3.71
N LEU A 186 20.48 3.89 3.62
CA LEU A 186 21.48 4.13 4.64
C LEU A 186 21.71 5.63 4.76
N PRO A 187 22.00 6.16 5.97
CA PRO A 187 22.49 7.52 6.12
C PRO A 187 23.77 7.73 5.31
N ILE A 188 23.77 8.76 4.47
CA ILE A 188 24.96 9.16 3.71
C ILE A 188 25.67 10.34 4.40
N CYS A 189 26.96 10.49 4.13
CA CYS A 189 27.78 11.61 4.59
C CYS A 189 28.52 12.22 3.39
N PRO A 190 29.21 13.38 3.54
CA PRO A 190 29.91 14.01 2.42
C PRO A 190 30.95 13.12 1.70
N ASN A 191 31.45 12.08 2.36
CA ASN A 191 32.38 11.10 1.77
C ASN A 191 31.69 10.02 0.94
N PHE A 192 30.36 9.99 0.84
CA PHE A 192 29.64 8.99 0.05
C PHE A 192 30.13 9.01 -1.40
N LEU A 193 30.40 7.82 -1.94
CA LEU A 193 30.95 7.65 -3.29
C LEU A 193 29.89 7.14 -4.26
N CYS A 194 29.34 5.94 -4.00
CA CYS A 194 28.38 5.31 -4.88
C CYS A 194 27.58 4.22 -4.16
N ILE A 195 26.50 3.79 -4.81
CA ILE A 195 25.80 2.53 -4.55
C ILE A 195 25.95 1.66 -5.79
N GLU A 196 26.46 0.46 -5.61
CA GLU A 196 26.52 -0.56 -6.65
C GLU A 196 25.43 -1.59 -6.37
N LEU A 197 24.63 -1.90 -7.38
CA LEU A 197 23.54 -2.86 -7.29
C LEU A 197 23.95 -4.16 -7.97
N SER A 198 23.68 -5.27 -7.29
CA SER A 198 23.74 -6.61 -7.87
C SER A 198 22.46 -7.37 -7.53
N ALA A 199 22.24 -8.51 -8.19
CA ALA A 199 21.15 -9.40 -7.88
C ALA A 199 21.69 -10.82 -7.84
N GLU A 200 21.42 -11.51 -6.73
CA GLU A 200 21.79 -12.90 -6.52
C GLU A 200 20.53 -13.78 -6.51
N PRO A 201 20.64 -15.08 -6.84
CA PRO A 201 19.57 -16.02 -6.53
C PRO A 201 19.26 -16.00 -5.03
N LEU A 202 17.98 -15.98 -4.65
CA LEU A 202 17.54 -15.95 -3.25
C LEU A 202 18.10 -17.15 -2.46
N ALA A 203 18.26 -18.31 -3.11
CA ALA A 203 18.87 -19.50 -2.50
C ALA A 203 20.31 -19.26 -2.00
N ALA A 204 21.07 -18.34 -2.62
CA ALA A 204 22.41 -17.98 -2.17
C ALA A 204 22.40 -17.21 -0.84
N MET A 205 21.24 -16.67 -0.44
CA MET A 205 21.09 -15.90 0.80
C MET A 205 20.83 -16.76 2.03
N LEU A 206 20.56 -18.06 1.87
CA LEU A 206 20.29 -18.97 2.99
C LEU A 206 21.46 -19.06 3.98
N THR A 207 22.68 -18.82 3.51
CA THR A 207 23.91 -18.86 4.32
C THR A 207 24.56 -17.49 4.44
N SER A 208 23.86 -16.42 4.05
CA SER A 208 24.39 -15.05 4.06
C SER A 208 24.10 -14.38 5.41
N ASP A 209 25.11 -13.69 5.95
CA ASP A 209 25.02 -12.84 7.14
C ASP A 209 24.79 -11.36 6.79
N LEU A 210 24.47 -11.06 5.52
CA LEU A 210 24.28 -9.69 5.08
C LEU A 210 23.08 -9.05 5.80
N PRO A 211 23.24 -7.84 6.38
CA PRO A 211 22.18 -7.17 7.11
C PRO A 211 21.08 -6.67 6.18
N ARG A 212 19.95 -6.29 6.77
CA ARG A 212 18.84 -5.59 6.10
C ARG A 212 18.69 -4.16 6.65
N PRO A 213 18.20 -3.22 5.84
CA PRO A 213 17.82 -1.91 6.33
C PRO A 213 16.54 -2.01 7.17
N ALA A 214 16.47 -1.22 8.23
CA ALA A 214 15.35 -1.09 9.15
C ALA A 214 15.19 0.37 9.57
N LEU A 215 14.07 0.72 10.21
CA LEU A 215 13.72 2.11 10.55
C LEU A 215 14.84 2.88 11.30
N ASN A 216 15.63 2.19 12.13
CA ASN A 216 16.68 2.79 12.95
C ASN A 216 18.10 2.42 12.48
N GLY A 217 18.28 2.05 11.20
CA GLY A 217 19.57 1.65 10.64
C GLY A 217 19.60 0.20 10.19
N LEU A 218 20.74 -0.47 10.31
CA LEU A 218 20.87 -1.87 9.90
C LEU A 218 20.38 -2.82 10.99
N LYS A 219 19.75 -3.92 10.58
CA LYS A 219 19.44 -5.06 11.44
C LYS A 219 20.10 -6.31 10.88
N GLU A 220 20.75 -7.05 11.76
CA GLU A 220 21.17 -8.43 11.52
C GLU A 220 19.94 -9.35 11.64
N GLU A 221 19.80 -10.32 10.73
CA GLU A 221 18.80 -11.38 10.92
C GLU A 221 19.31 -12.30 12.04
N VAL A 222 18.56 -12.41 13.13
CA VAL A 222 18.73 -13.54 14.06
C VAL A 222 18.14 -14.74 13.34
N VAL A 223 19.01 -15.68 12.95
CA VAL A 223 18.65 -16.96 12.30
C VAL A 223 17.67 -17.75 13.15
#